data_AF-A0A2N9IMB5-F1
#
_entry.id   AF-A0A2N9IMB5-F1
#
_cell.length_a   1.000
_cell.length_b   1.000
_cell.length_c   1.000
_cell.angle_alpha   90.00
_cell.angle_beta   90.00
_cell.angle_gamma   90.00
#
_symmetry.space_group_name_H-M   'P 1'
#
loop_
_entity.id
_entity.type
_entity.pdbx_description
1 polymer ?
#
loop_
_entity_poly.entity_id
_entity_poly.type
_entity_poly.pdbx_seq_one_letter_code
_entity_poly.pdbx_strand_id
1 'polypeptide(L)'
;MERPGALVNAFLLQRLQNRPPNGCRFAAISPALVKQLHEDTRVGMMDCKKALSETGGDIVKAQEFLRKKGLASAEKKASRATAEGRIGSYFHDSRIGVLVEVNCETDFVSRGEFFTELVDDLAMQVAECP
;
A
#
# COMPACT_ATOMS: atom_id res chain seq x y z
N MET A 1 -61.13 -10.02 -9.16
CA MET A 1 -60.60 -9.56 -7.85
C MET A 1 -59.28 -10.29 -7.60
N GLU A 2 -58.20 -9.81 -8.21
CA GLU A 2 -56.86 -10.37 -7.96
C GLU A 2 -56.29 -9.79 -6.67
N ARG A 3 -55.76 -10.65 -5.81
CA ARG A 3 -55.36 -10.30 -4.45
C ARG A 3 -54.13 -9.38 -4.49
N PRO A 4 -54.10 -8.26 -3.74
CA PRO A 4 -53.02 -7.26 -3.76
C PRO A 4 -51.62 -7.76 -3.32
N GLY A 5 -51.48 -9.02 -2.89
CA GLY A 5 -50.21 -9.63 -2.49
C GLY A 5 -49.32 -10.14 -3.64
N ALA A 6 -49.87 -10.35 -4.84
CA ALA A 6 -49.09 -10.89 -5.97
C ALA A 6 -48.07 -9.87 -6.51
N LEU A 7 -48.42 -8.58 -6.51
CA LEU A 7 -47.55 -7.50 -7.01
C LEU A 7 -46.38 -7.19 -6.06
N VAL A 8 -46.57 -7.35 -4.75
CA VAL A 8 -45.49 -7.16 -3.76
C VAL A 8 -44.43 -8.26 -3.89
N ASN A 9 -44.86 -9.50 -4.12
CA ASN A 9 -43.96 -10.62 -4.36
C ASN A 9 -43.23 -10.49 -5.71
N ALA A 10 -43.91 -10.03 -6.77
CA ALA A 10 -43.27 -9.78 -8.06
C ALA A 10 -42.19 -8.68 -7.95
N PHE A 11 -42.43 -7.62 -7.17
CA PHE A 11 -41.46 -6.54 -6.98
C PHE A 11 -40.24 -6.95 -6.14
N LEU A 12 -40.44 -7.77 -5.10
CA LEU A 12 -39.35 -8.35 -4.31
C LEU A 12 -38.52 -9.36 -5.11
N LEU A 13 -39.16 -10.17 -5.95
CA LEU A 13 -38.48 -11.11 -6.86
C LEU A 13 -37.69 -10.36 -7.95
N GLN A 14 -38.21 -9.26 -8.48
CA GLN A 14 -37.49 -8.40 -9.44
C GLN A 14 -36.27 -7.72 -8.78
N ARG A 15 -36.34 -7.36 -7.49
CA ARG A 15 -35.18 -6.83 -6.74
C ARG A 15 -34.12 -7.87 -6.44
N LEU A 16 -34.49 -9.14 -6.25
CA LEU A 16 -33.53 -10.24 -6.09
C LEU A 16 -32.81 -10.54 -7.41
N GLN A 17 -33.48 -10.39 -8.56
CA GLN A 17 -32.88 -10.57 -9.89
C GLN A 17 -32.05 -9.35 -10.34
N ASN A 18 -32.34 -8.15 -9.84
CA ASN A 18 -31.61 -6.90 -10.15
C ASN A 18 -30.59 -6.51 -9.06
N ARG A 19 -30.01 -7.48 -8.35
CA ARG A 19 -28.83 -7.19 -7.52
C ARG A 19 -27.74 -6.69 -8.47
N PRO A 20 -27.15 -5.49 -8.26
CA PRO A 20 -26.04 -5.04 -9.09
C PRO A 20 -24.99 -6.15 -9.07
N PRO A 21 -24.55 -6.67 -10.23
CA PRO A 21 -23.45 -7.63 -10.26
C PRO A 21 -22.31 -6.91 -9.58
N ASN A 22 -21.84 -7.49 -8.48
CA ASN A 22 -20.84 -6.93 -7.57
C ASN A 22 -19.90 -5.96 -8.31
N GLY A 23 -19.90 -4.70 -7.87
CA GLY A 23 -18.90 -3.75 -8.29
C GLY A 23 -17.51 -4.40 -8.16
N CYS A 24 -16.71 -4.20 -9.22
CA CYS A 24 -15.46 -4.88 -9.57
C CYS A 24 -15.58 -6.19 -10.32
N ARG A 25 -15.43 -6.09 -11.64
CA ARG A 25 -14.71 -7.08 -12.45
C ARG A 25 -13.27 -7.20 -11.93
N PHE A 26 -13.08 -7.88 -10.81
CA PHE A 26 -11.79 -8.49 -10.50
C PHE A 26 -11.93 -9.97 -10.78
N ALA A 27 -10.96 -10.54 -11.49
CA ALA A 27 -10.82 -11.98 -11.60
C ALA A 27 -10.99 -12.62 -10.22
N ALA A 28 -11.46 -13.86 -10.15
CA ALA A 28 -11.62 -14.58 -8.89
C ALA A 28 -10.23 -14.83 -8.26
N ILE A 29 -9.68 -13.84 -7.55
CA ILE A 29 -8.37 -13.93 -6.89
C ILE A 29 -8.58 -14.53 -5.51
N SER A 30 -7.79 -15.56 -5.22
CA SER A 30 -7.78 -16.18 -3.90
C SER A 30 -7.44 -15.14 -2.82
N PRO A 31 -8.28 -15.00 -1.78
CA PRO A 31 -7.97 -14.12 -0.65
C PRO A 31 -6.66 -14.48 0.06
N ALA A 32 -6.24 -15.75 0.00
CA ALA A 32 -4.97 -16.20 0.55
C ALA A 32 -3.77 -15.59 -0.19
N LEU A 33 -3.84 -15.50 -1.53
CA LEU A 33 -2.78 -14.87 -2.32
C LEU A 33 -2.68 -13.38 -2.05
N VAL A 34 -3.81 -12.70 -1.85
CA VAL A 34 -3.82 -11.27 -1.49
C VAL A 34 -3.19 -11.06 -0.12
N LYS A 35 -3.48 -11.93 0.86
CA LYS A 35 -2.85 -11.89 2.18
C LYS A 35 -1.35 -12.13 2.11
N GLN A 36 -0.91 -13.15 1.38
CA GLN A 36 0.51 -13.44 1.21
C GLN A 36 1.26 -12.23 0.62
N LEU A 37 0.74 -11.65 -0.47
CA LEU A 37 1.37 -10.47 -1.07
C LEU A 37 1.37 -9.26 -0.14
N HIS A 38 0.33 -9.09 0.69
CA HIS A 38 0.27 -8.02 1.68
C HIS A 38 1.29 -8.23 2.80
N GLU A 39 1.48 -9.46 3.30
CA GLU A 39 2.46 -9.76 4.33
C GLU A 39 3.89 -9.52 3.83
N ASP A 40 4.17 -9.91 2.59
CA ASP A 40 5.49 -9.75 1.97
C ASP A 40 5.84 -8.27 1.67
N THR A 41 4.87 -7.50 1.17
CA THR A 41 5.12 -6.14 0.64
C THR A 41 4.66 -5.03 1.58
N ARG A 42 3.79 -5.36 2.55
CA ARG A 42 3.06 -4.42 3.42
C ARG A 42 2.26 -3.34 2.67
N VAL A 43 2.01 -3.53 1.38
CA VAL A 43 1.19 -2.62 0.56
C VAL A 43 -0.29 -2.84 0.89
N GLY A 44 -1.09 -1.78 0.86
CA GLY A 44 -2.53 -1.86 1.18
C GLY A 44 -3.26 -3.00 0.44
N MET A 45 -4.17 -3.68 1.16
CA MET A 45 -4.90 -4.86 0.69
C MET A 45 -5.56 -4.68 -0.69
N MET A 46 -6.08 -3.48 -0.96
CA MET A 46 -6.76 -3.18 -2.21
C MET A 46 -5.80 -3.06 -3.40
N ASP A 47 -4.60 -2.53 -3.16
CA ASP A 47 -3.57 -2.44 -4.18
C ASP A 47 -2.94 -3.80 -4.47
N CYS A 48 -2.77 -4.65 -3.45
CA CYS A 48 -2.38 -6.06 -3.63
C CYS A 48 -3.38 -6.82 -4.51
N LYS A 49 -4.69 -6.66 -4.24
CA LYS A 49 -5.74 -7.29 -5.06
C LYS A 49 -5.77 -6.77 -6.50
N LYS A 50 -5.55 -5.47 -6.71
CA LYS A 50 -5.45 -4.88 -8.05
C LYS A 50 -4.23 -5.42 -8.80
N ALA A 51 -3.06 -5.42 -8.15
CA ALA A 51 -1.84 -5.95 -8.73
C ALA A 51 -2.00 -7.41 -9.18
N LEU A 52 -2.53 -8.27 -8.31
CA LEU A 52 -2.81 -9.67 -8.65
C LEU A 52 -3.85 -9.80 -9.78
N SER A 53 -4.77 -8.84 -9.93
CA SER A 53 -5.77 -8.86 -11.02
C SER A 53 -5.17 -8.51 -12.36
N GLU A 54 -4.21 -7.59 -12.37
CA GLU A 54 -3.50 -7.17 -13.58
C GLU A 54 -2.44 -8.20 -13.99
N THR A 55 -1.89 -8.97 -13.04
CA THR A 55 -0.87 -9.99 -13.30
C THR A 55 -1.40 -11.42 -13.40
N GLY A 56 -2.72 -11.61 -13.28
CA GLY A 56 -3.36 -12.92 -13.41
C GLY A 56 -3.08 -13.87 -12.24
N GLY A 57 -2.78 -13.34 -11.05
CA GLY A 57 -2.49 -14.13 -9.84
C GLY A 57 -1.02 -14.53 -9.67
N ASP A 58 -0.12 -14.06 -10.54
CA ASP A 58 1.32 -14.27 -10.42
C ASP A 58 1.92 -13.30 -9.38
N ILE A 59 2.47 -13.86 -8.29
CA ILE A 59 3.04 -13.11 -7.16
C ILE A 59 4.28 -12.33 -7.59
N VAL A 60 5.18 -12.93 -8.38
CA VAL A 60 6.45 -12.30 -8.76
C VAL A 60 6.18 -11.10 -9.66
N LYS A 61 5.29 -11.28 -10.65
CA LYS A 61 4.85 -10.16 -11.50
C LYS A 61 4.09 -9.12 -10.71
N ALA A 62 3.29 -9.51 -9.72
CA ALA A 62 2.55 -8.57 -8.87
C ALA A 62 3.51 -7.71 -8.03
N GLN A 63 4.57 -8.30 -7.48
CA GLN A 63 5.61 -7.56 -6.75
C GLN A 63 6.31 -6.55 -7.67
N GLU A 64 6.68 -6.94 -8.89
CA GLU A 64 7.30 -6.02 -9.85
C GLU A 64 6.34 -4.88 -10.24
N PHE A 65 5.06 -5.21 -10.46
CA PHE A 65 4.03 -4.23 -10.74
C PHE A 65 3.86 -3.23 -9.58
N LEU A 66 3.79 -3.72 -8.34
CA LEU A 66 3.70 -2.89 -7.14
C LEU A 66 4.93 -1.99 -6.99
N ARG A 67 6.13 -2.50 -7.31
CA ARG A 67 7.36 -1.70 -7.26
C ARG A 67 7.32 -0.54 -8.25
N LYS A 68 6.93 -0.78 -9.50
CA LYS A 68 6.79 0.26 -10.53
C LYS A 68 5.74 1.30 -10.14
N LYS A 69 4.59 0.84 -9.64
CA LYS A 69 3.51 1.73 -9.15
C LYS A 69 3.93 2.54 -7.93
N GLY A 70 4.73 1.95 -7.03
CA GLY A 70 5.30 2.61 -5.86
C GLY A 70 6.18 3.81 -6.24
N LEU A 71 7.04 3.66 -7.25
CA LEU A 71 7.88 4.75 -7.76
C LEU A 71 7.02 5.91 -8.31
N ALA A 72 6.03 5.60 -9.14
CA ALA A 72 5.11 6.63 -9.66
C ALA A 72 4.30 7.31 -8.55
N SER A 73 3.95 6.59 -7.47
CA SER A 73 3.30 7.20 -6.31
C SER A 73 4.26 8.08 -5.50
N ALA A 74 5.54 7.72 -5.40
CA ALA A 74 6.55 8.50 -4.70
C ALA A 74 6.79 9.84 -5.42
N GLU A 75 6.94 9.82 -6.75
CA GLU A 75 7.06 11.03 -7.57
C GLU A 75 5.89 12.00 -7.36
N LYS A 76 4.65 11.49 -7.30
CA LYS A 76 3.46 12.30 -7.03
C LYS A 76 3.42 12.88 -5.62
N LYS A 77 4.08 12.25 -4.65
CA LYS A 77 4.17 12.71 -3.26
C LYS A 77 5.33 13.68 -3.04
N ALA A 78 6.34 13.68 -3.90
CA ALA A 78 7.52 14.52 -3.79
C ALA A 78 7.22 16.03 -3.80
N SER A 79 6.10 16.45 -4.39
CA SER A 79 5.66 17.86 -4.40
C SER A 79 4.96 18.30 -3.12
N ARG A 80 4.72 17.40 -2.17
CA ARG A 80 4.07 17.74 -0.90
C ARG A 80 5.07 18.35 0.07
N ALA A 81 4.60 19.33 0.84
CA ALA A 81 5.41 19.90 1.91
C ALA A 81 5.63 18.86 3.01
N THR A 82 6.89 18.72 3.46
CA THR A 82 7.31 17.86 4.57
C THR A 82 7.99 18.75 5.61
N ALA A 83 7.28 19.05 6.70
CA ALA A 83 7.76 19.95 7.75
C ALA A 83 8.24 19.21 9.01
N GLU A 84 7.90 17.92 9.13
CA GLU A 84 8.31 17.05 10.23
C GLU A 84 9.44 16.14 9.78
N GLY A 85 10.11 15.44 10.71
CA GLY A 85 11.19 14.53 10.36
C GLY A 85 11.99 14.02 11.55
N ARG A 86 13.12 13.39 11.24
CA ARG A 86 14.10 12.92 12.23
C ARG A 86 15.51 13.18 11.72
N ILE A 87 16.39 13.55 12.64
CA ILE A 87 17.84 13.63 12.40
C ILE A 87 18.48 12.35 12.94
N GLY A 88 19.15 11.62 12.06
CA GLY A 88 20.02 10.48 12.38
C GLY A 88 21.47 10.92 12.49
N SER A 89 22.23 10.24 13.36
CA SER A 89 23.66 10.47 13.50
C SER A 89 24.40 9.15 13.58
N TYR A 90 25.46 9.00 12.80
CA TYR A 90 26.32 7.82 12.84
C TYR A 90 27.79 8.23 12.93
N PHE A 91 28.56 7.50 13.74
CA PHE A 91 29.98 7.74 13.94
C PHE A 91 30.75 6.46 13.66
N HIS A 92 31.66 6.52 12.68
CA HIS A 92 32.57 5.43 12.36
C HIS A 92 33.96 5.70 12.95
N ASP A 93 34.40 4.84 13.86
CA ASP A 93 35.75 4.82 14.45
C ASP A 93 36.24 6.18 14.99
N SER A 94 35.35 7.04 15.47
CA SER A 94 35.67 8.41 15.92
C SER A 94 36.41 9.28 14.89
N ARG A 95 36.40 8.88 13.61
CA ARG A 95 37.09 9.55 12.50
C ARG A 95 36.12 10.19 11.52
N ILE A 96 34.98 9.54 11.28
CA ILE A 96 33.95 10.00 10.36
C ILE A 96 32.64 10.12 11.14
N GLY A 97 32.05 11.31 11.14
CA GLY A 97 30.74 11.58 11.72
C GLY A 97 29.78 12.03 10.62
N VAL A 98 28.62 11.39 10.54
CA VAL A 98 27.57 11.70 9.56
C VAL A 98 26.31 12.11 10.30
N LEU A 99 25.67 13.17 9.80
CA LEU A 99 24.34 13.59 10.20
C LEU A 99 23.44 13.53 8.97
N VAL A 100 22.28 12.90 9.10
CA VAL A 100 21.27 12.79 8.04
C VAL A 100 19.95 13.31 8.55
N GLU A 101 19.34 14.25 7.83
CA GLU A 101 17.97 14.69 8.08
C GLU A 101 17.04 13.97 7.09
N VAL A 102 16.01 13.30 7.60
CA VAL A 102 14.96 12.69 6.78
C VAL A 102 13.61 13.26 7.19
N ASN A 103 12.95 13.92 6.25
CA ASN A 103 11.69 14.63 6.47
C ASN A 103 10.49 13.77 6.08
N CYS A 104 9.36 13.98 6.76
CA CYS A 104 8.08 13.32 6.53
C CYS A 104 6.91 14.32 6.68
N GLU A 105 5.72 13.90 6.26
CA GLU A 105 4.52 14.76 6.30
C GLU A 105 4.01 14.97 7.73
N THR A 106 4.11 13.96 8.60
CA THR A 106 3.55 13.98 9.96
C THR A 106 4.52 13.41 11.00
N ASP A 107 4.40 13.87 12.25
CA ASP A 107 5.25 13.48 13.38
C ASP A 107 5.05 12.01 13.82
N PHE A 108 3.86 11.46 13.62
CA PHE A 108 3.60 10.05 13.90
C PHE A 108 4.48 9.10 13.08
N VAL A 109 4.85 9.51 11.86
CA VAL A 109 5.73 8.71 11.00
C VAL A 109 7.18 8.77 11.50
N SER A 110 7.67 9.93 11.91
CA SER A 110 9.07 10.10 12.36
C SER A 110 9.40 9.35 13.65
N ARG A 111 8.38 9.02 14.45
CA ARG A 111 8.51 8.25 15.70
C ARG A 111 8.36 6.74 15.51
N GLY A 112 7.98 6.28 14.31
CA GLY A 112 7.84 4.86 14.02
C GLY A 112 9.18 4.12 14.02
N GLU A 113 9.16 2.86 14.45
CA GLU A 113 10.35 1.99 14.45
C GLU A 113 10.96 1.87 13.06
N PHE A 114 10.15 1.56 12.04
CA PHE A 114 10.60 1.46 10.65
C PHE A 114 11.26 2.75 10.11
N PHE A 115 10.76 3.93 10.51
CA PHE A 115 11.34 5.19 10.07
C PHE A 115 12.67 5.46 10.78
N THR A 116 12.76 5.08 12.05
CA THR A 116 13.99 5.20 12.83
C THR A 116 15.07 4.29 12.27
N GLU A 117 14.75 3.01 12.03
CA GLU A 117 15.67 2.04 11.41
C GLU A 117 16.17 2.53 10.05
N LEU A 118 15.26 3.03 9.19
CA LEU A 118 15.64 3.59 7.89
C LEU A 118 16.65 4.75 8.01
N VAL A 119 16.43 5.67 8.94
CA VAL A 119 17.31 6.83 9.14
C VAL A 119 18.70 6.40 9.61
N ASP A 120 18.75 5.41 10.52
CA ASP A 120 20.01 4.87 11.03
C ASP A 120 20.78 4.10 9.94
N ASP A 121 20.08 3.28 9.14
CA ASP A 121 20.65 2.56 8.00
C ASP A 121 21.21 3.51 6.94
N LEU A 122 20.49 4.61 6.65
CA LEU A 122 20.97 5.65 5.73
C LEU A 122 22.22 6.34 6.26
N ALA A 123 22.26 6.68 7.56
CA ALA A 123 23.42 7.32 8.17
C ALA A 123 24.66 6.40 8.13
N MET A 124 24.48 5.10 8.38
CA MET A 124 25.54 4.10 8.25
C MET A 124 26.01 3.97 6.80
N GLN A 125 25.08 3.82 5.85
CA GLN A 125 25.40 3.64 4.43
C GLN A 125 26.18 4.83 3.85
N VAL A 126 25.87 6.06 4.27
CA VAL A 126 26.61 7.27 3.87
C VAL A 126 28.02 7.27 4.47
N ALA A 127 28.19 6.77 5.69
CA ALA A 127 29.53 6.68 6.30
C ALA A 127 30.41 5.60 5.64
N GLU A 128 29.81 4.52 5.14
CA GLU A 128 30.51 3.41 4.48
C GLU A 128 30.87 3.69 3.01
N CYS A 129 30.19 4.64 2.36
CA CYS A 129 30.46 5.08 0.99
C CYS A 129 30.91 6.56 0.96
N PRO A 130 32.13 6.86 1.46
CA PRO A 130 32.68 8.22 1.47
C PRO A 130 33.09 8.71 0.08
#